data_AF-A0A7C5N6I5-F1
#
_entry.id   AF-A0A7C5N6I5-F1
#
_cell.length_a   1.000
_cell.length_b   1.000
_cell.length_c   1.000
_cell.angle_alpha   90.00
_cell.angle_beta   90.00
_cell.angle_gamma   90.00
#
_symmetry.space_group_name_H-M   'P 1'
#
loop_
_entity.id
_entity.type
_entity.pdbx_description
1 polymer ?
#
loop_
_entity_poly.entity_id
_entity_poly.type
_entity_poly.pdbx_seq_one_letter_code
_entity_poly.pdbx_strand_id
1 'polypeptide(L)'
;MEISTDFDEEIPRWDVALEALLRETCQRLGRPLTHDDCRQLASSYAIRFDDIMDTLFALAMAGEWEFRQADGDPVEITPELVAGLHVKGRLEEEDLRTFRGSWRPLC
;
A
#
# COMPACT_ATOMS: atom_id res chain seq x y z
N MET A 1 -36.12 6.80 23.34
CA MET A 1 -34.67 7.03 23.39
C MET A 1 -34.12 6.26 22.22
N GLU A 2 -34.06 6.91 21.06
CA GLU A 2 -33.53 6.31 19.84
C GLU A 2 -32.01 6.33 19.97
N ILE A 3 -31.41 5.14 19.97
CA ILE A 3 -29.97 4.99 19.89
C ILE A 3 -29.62 5.28 18.43
N SER A 4 -29.11 6.48 18.14
CA SER A 4 -28.55 6.79 16.81
C SER A 4 -27.37 5.86 16.61
N THR A 5 -27.53 4.88 15.72
CA THR A 5 -26.45 4.06 15.20
C THR A 5 -25.76 4.83 14.07
N ASP A 6 -25.09 5.94 14.41
CA ASP A 6 -24.24 6.72 13.50
C ASP A 6 -22.77 6.57 13.91
N PHE A 7 -22.37 5.33 14.19
CA PHE A 7 -20.96 4.95 14.24
C PHE A 7 -20.67 4.01 13.06
N ASP A 8 -21.11 4.40 11.85
CA ASP A 8 -20.49 3.96 10.60
C ASP A 8 -19.19 4.78 10.42
N GLU A 9 -18.28 4.69 11.40
CA GLU A 9 -16.88 4.92 11.08
C GLU A 9 -16.50 3.74 10.20
N GLU A 10 -16.54 3.94 8.88
CA GLU A 10 -16.13 2.96 7.89
C GLU A 10 -14.74 2.46 8.25
N ILE A 11 -14.69 1.25 8.84
CA ILE A 11 -13.42 0.62 9.21
C ILE A 11 -12.57 0.58 7.92
N PRO A 12 -11.38 1.20 7.93
CA PRO A 12 -10.55 1.24 6.74
C PRO A 12 -10.30 -0.17 6.22
N ARG A 13 -10.33 -0.32 4.89
CA ARG A 13 -10.10 -1.63 4.24
C ARG A 13 -8.64 -2.09 4.33
N TRP A 14 -7.78 -1.30 4.94
CA TRP A 14 -6.34 -1.53 5.11
C TRP A 14 -5.95 -1.45 6.58
N ASP A 15 -4.74 -1.92 6.87
CA ASP A 15 -4.16 -1.82 8.21
C ASP A 15 -3.71 -0.38 8.49
N VAL A 16 -4.42 0.31 9.38
CA VAL A 16 -4.16 1.71 9.76
C VAL A 16 -2.77 1.89 10.39
N ALA A 17 -2.25 0.87 11.08
CA ALA A 17 -0.90 0.94 11.65
C ALA A 17 0.17 0.85 10.55
N LEU A 18 -0.05 0.01 9.54
CA LEU A 18 0.82 -0.04 8.37
C LEU A 18 0.77 1.24 7.55
N GLU A 19 -0.41 1.83 7.34
CA GLU A 19 -0.54 3.13 6.70
C GLU A 19 0.28 4.20 7.43
N ALA A 20 0.12 4.31 8.75
CA ALA A 20 0.85 5.28 9.56
C ALA A 20 2.38 5.08 9.44
N LEU A 21 2.85 3.83 9.49
CA LEU A 21 4.26 3.49 9.32
C LEU A 21 4.79 3.89 7.93
N LEU A 22 4.02 3.63 6.88
CA LEU A 22 4.37 3.98 5.51
C LEU A 22 4.44 5.50 5.31
N ARG A 23 3.44 6.23 5.81
CA ARG A 23 3.42 7.71 5.75
C ARG A 23 4.59 8.30 6.53
N GLU A 24 4.82 7.86 7.76
CA GLU A 24 5.94 8.34 8.59
C GLU A 24 7.29 8.06 7.89
N THR A 25 7.46 6.87 7.33
CA THR A 25 8.71 6.52 6.62
C THR A 25 8.91 7.38 5.38
N CYS A 26 7.86 7.60 4.58
CA CYS A 26 7.92 8.46 3.40
C CYS A 26 8.31 9.89 3.78
N GLN A 27 7.69 10.43 4.85
CA GLN A 27 7.99 11.77 5.37
C GLN A 27 9.43 11.86 5.91
N ARG A 28 9.86 10.87 6.69
CA ARG A 28 11.22 10.80 7.27
C ARG A 28 12.31 10.71 6.19
N LEU A 29 12.05 10.01 5.10
CA LEU A 29 12.97 9.92 3.96
C LEU A 29 12.92 11.16 3.05
N GLY A 30 11.83 11.95 3.11
CA GLY A 30 11.62 13.12 2.25
C GLY A 30 11.49 12.77 0.76
N ARG A 31 11.19 11.51 0.44
CA ARG A 31 11.05 11.00 -0.94
C ARG A 31 10.01 9.86 -1.00
N PRO A 32 9.45 9.58 -2.18
CA PRO A 32 8.62 8.39 -2.41
C PRO A 32 9.31 7.10 -1.95
N LEU A 33 8.50 6.15 -1.46
CA LEU A 33 8.95 4.84 -1.05
C LEU A 33 9.24 3.98 -2.27
N THR A 34 10.41 3.37 -2.32
CA THR A 34 10.73 2.36 -3.33
C THR A 34 10.37 0.97 -2.84
N HIS A 35 10.43 0.01 -3.75
CA HIS A 35 10.32 -1.40 -3.39
C HIS A 35 11.39 -1.82 -2.35
N ASP A 36 12.61 -1.30 -2.43
CA ASP A 36 13.68 -1.61 -1.46
C ASP A 36 13.37 -1.03 -0.08
N ASP A 37 12.80 0.18 -0.01
CA ASP A 37 12.35 0.76 1.27
C ASP A 37 11.27 -0.12 1.92
N CYS A 38 10.32 -0.61 1.12
CA CYS A 38 9.25 -1.50 1.59
C CYS A 38 9.80 -2.85 2.09
N ARG A 39 10.80 -3.42 1.41
CA ARG A 39 11.51 -4.63 1.89
C ARG A 39 12.26 -4.37 3.19
N GLN A 40 12.92 -3.23 3.29
CA GLN A 40 13.63 -2.84 4.50
C GLN A 40 12.66 -2.68 5.67
N LEU A 41 11.48 -2.07 5.46
CA LEU A 41 10.43 -1.96 6.46
C LEU A 41 9.93 -3.32 6.93
N ALA A 42 9.60 -4.22 6.00
CA ALA A 42 9.20 -5.59 6.32
C ALA A 42 10.21 -6.28 7.25
N SER A 43 11.50 -6.23 6.87
CA SER A 43 12.58 -6.83 7.67
C SER A 43 12.75 -6.15 9.04
N SER A 44 12.73 -4.82 9.09
CA SER A 44 13.02 -4.05 10.31
C SER A 44 11.96 -4.19 11.38
N TYR A 45 10.70 -4.38 10.97
CA TYR A 45 9.54 -4.46 11.87
C TYR A 45 8.95 -5.88 11.96
N ALA A 46 9.61 -6.88 11.35
CA ALA A 46 9.12 -8.26 11.24
C ALA A 46 7.69 -8.35 10.67
N ILE A 47 7.35 -7.45 9.74
CA ILE A 47 6.10 -7.43 8.98
C ILE A 47 6.33 -8.18 7.67
N ARG A 48 5.32 -8.87 7.14
CA ARG A 48 5.49 -9.53 5.86
C ARG A 48 5.49 -8.52 4.73
N PHE A 49 6.36 -8.74 3.75
CA PHE A 49 6.45 -7.84 2.60
C PHE A 49 5.13 -7.79 1.81
N ASP A 50 4.40 -8.90 1.70
CA ASP A 50 3.10 -8.92 1.04
C ASP A 50 2.04 -8.07 1.78
N ASP A 51 2.00 -8.10 3.12
CA ASP A 51 1.05 -7.27 3.90
C ASP A 51 1.29 -5.76 3.68
N ILE A 52 2.57 -5.35 3.52
CA ILE A 52 2.93 -3.97 3.17
C ILE A 52 2.43 -3.62 1.76
N MET A 53 2.64 -4.51 0.79
CA MET A 53 2.23 -4.28 -0.59
C MET A 53 0.71 -4.25 -0.73
N ASP A 54 -0.02 -5.16 -0.07
CA ASP A 54 -1.48 -5.17 -0.03
C ASP A 54 -2.04 -3.88 0.57
N THR A 55 -1.39 -3.37 1.64
CA THR A 55 -1.76 -2.07 2.22
C THR A 55 -1.56 -0.93 1.23
N LEU A 56 -0.43 -0.88 0.53
CA LEU A 56 -0.17 0.14 -0.51
C LEU A 56 -1.15 0.05 -1.68
N PHE A 57 -1.52 -1.17 -2.11
CA PHE A 57 -2.53 -1.37 -3.14
C PHE A 57 -3.90 -0.88 -2.68
N ALA A 58 -4.31 -1.21 -1.45
CA ALA A 58 -5.58 -0.77 -0.88
C ALA A 58 -5.65 0.76 -0.77
N LEU A 59 -4.57 1.39 -0.31
CA LEU A 59 -4.44 2.84 -0.25
C LEU A 59 -4.49 3.49 -1.64
N ALA A 60 -3.86 2.88 -2.64
CA ALA A 60 -3.90 3.40 -4.00
C ALA A 60 -5.27 3.27 -4.66
N MET A 61 -5.97 2.15 -4.44
CA MET A 61 -7.36 1.98 -4.89
C MET A 61 -8.31 2.96 -4.20
N ALA A 62 -7.99 3.39 -2.97
CA ALA A 62 -8.74 4.42 -2.24
C ALA A 62 -8.37 5.86 -2.66
N GLY A 63 -7.38 6.04 -3.54
CA GLY A 63 -6.90 7.37 -3.95
C GLY A 63 -6.05 8.09 -2.91
N GLU A 64 -5.60 7.40 -1.86
CA GLU A 64 -4.74 7.94 -0.80
C GLU A 64 -3.25 7.94 -1.19
N TRP A 65 -2.88 7.03 -2.09
CA TRP A 65 -1.51 6.85 -2.57
C TRP A 65 -1.52 6.65 -4.09
N GLU A 66 -0.38 6.91 -4.73
CA GLU A 66 -0.18 6.56 -6.13
C GLU A 66 1.11 5.75 -6.31
N PHE A 67 1.06 4.83 -7.26
CA PHE A 67 2.24 4.15 -7.78
C PHE A 67 2.68 4.81 -9.08
N ARG A 68 3.98 5.05 -9.21
CA ARG A 68 4.62 5.52 -10.44
C ARG A 68 5.65 4.51 -10.88
N GLN A 69 5.67 4.16 -12.16
CA GLN A 69 6.70 3.31 -12.75
C GLN A 69 8.08 3.97 -12.68
N ALA A 70 9.11 3.22 -13.04
CA ALA A 70 10.50 3.67 -12.93
C ALA A 70 10.82 4.88 -13.85
N ASP A 71 10.05 5.06 -14.92
CA ASP A 71 10.06 6.23 -15.80
C ASP A 71 9.30 7.45 -15.22
N GLY A 72 8.56 7.25 -14.13
CA GLY A 72 7.78 8.27 -13.44
C GLY A 72 6.32 8.35 -13.88
N ASP A 73 5.89 7.51 -14.83
CA ASP A 73 4.50 7.47 -15.29
C ASP A 73 3.59 6.86 -14.22
N PRO A 74 2.48 7.54 -13.86
CA PRO A 74 1.53 6.99 -12.90
C PRO A 74 0.84 5.76 -13.48
N VAL A 75 0.71 4.73 -12.65
CA VAL A 75 -0.05 3.53 -12.98
C VAL A 75 -1.23 3.44 -12.03
N GLU A 76 -2.42 3.39 -12.61
CA GLU A 76 -3.64 3.16 -11.87
C GLU A 76 -3.65 1.74 -11.29
N ILE A 77 -3.80 1.66 -9.97
CA ILE A 77 -3.95 0.38 -9.27
C ILE A 77 -5.43 0.05 -9.21
N THR A 78 -5.86 -0.97 -9.96
CA THR A 78 -7.26 -1.42 -9.98
C THR A 78 -7.42 -2.79 -9.29
N PRO A 79 -8.63 -3.15 -8.85
CA PRO A 79 -8.90 -4.47 -8.29
C PRO A 79 -8.52 -5.62 -9.22
N GLU A 80 -8.72 -5.48 -10.53
CA GLU A 80 -8.36 -6.49 -11.53
C GLU A 80 -6.86 -6.68 -11.64
N LEU A 81 -6.09 -5.57 -11.60
CA LEU A 81 -4.64 -5.62 -11.59
C LEU A 81 -4.14 -6.37 -10.35
N VAL A 82 -4.63 -6.00 -9.17
CA VAL A 82 -4.23 -6.61 -7.89
C VAL A 82 -4.65 -8.09 -7.82
N ALA A 83 -5.84 -8.44 -8.30
CA ALA A 83 -6.30 -9.82 -8.37
C ALA A 83 -5.39 -10.69 -9.27
N GLY A 84 -4.86 -10.10 -10.36
CA GLY A 84 -3.90 -10.77 -11.24
C GLY A 84 -2.55 -11.08 -10.58
N LEU A 85 -2.18 -10.36 -9.52
CA LEU A 85 -0.94 -10.58 -8.75
C LEU A 85 -1.12 -11.62 -7.63
N HIS A 86 -2.36 -11.95 -7.29
CA HIS A 86 -2.67 -12.91 -6.24
C HIS A 86 -2.69 -14.34 -6.79
N VAL A 87 -1.60 -15.07 -6.60
CA VAL A 87 -1.56 -16.51 -6.87
C VAL A 87 -1.96 -17.27 -5.60
N LYS A 88 -3.07 -18.02 -5.65
CA LYS A 88 -3.62 -18.76 -4.49
C LYS A 88 -3.91 -17.89 -3.26
N GLY A 89 -4.31 -16.63 -3.48
CA GLY A 89 -4.67 -15.70 -2.42
C GLY A 89 -3.50 -15.07 -1.70
N ARG A 90 -2.29 -15.09 -2.30
CA ARG A 90 -1.13 -14.31 -1.82
C ARG A 90 -0.43 -13.65 -2.99
N LEU A 91 0.16 -12.49 -2.74
CA LEU A 91 1.11 -11.88 -3.65
C LEU A 91 2.39 -12.74 -3.69
N GLU A 92 2.80 -13.15 -4.88
CA GLU A 92 4.11 -13.79 -5.05
C GLU A 92 5.19 -12.72 -5.25
N GLU A 93 6.34 -12.91 -4.60
CA GLU A 93 7.42 -11.93 -4.67
C GLU A 93 7.88 -11.69 -6.11
N GLU A 94 7.80 -12.71 -6.97
CA GLU A 94 8.21 -12.63 -8.38
C GLU A 94 7.35 -11.64 -9.17
N ASP A 95 6.03 -11.64 -8.97
CA ASP A 95 5.10 -10.70 -9.62
C ASP A 95 5.30 -9.27 -9.11
N LEU A 96 5.59 -9.12 -7.81
CA LEU A 96 5.92 -7.84 -7.19
C LEU A 96 7.23 -7.23 -7.71
N ARG A 97 8.12 -8.02 -8.32
CA ARG A 97 9.34 -7.48 -8.96
C ARG A 97 9.03 -6.59 -10.15
N THR A 98 7.82 -6.65 -10.69
CA THR A 98 7.38 -5.73 -11.75
C THR A 98 7.07 -4.33 -11.19
N PHE A 99 6.79 -4.23 -9.89
CA PHE A 99 6.51 -2.98 -9.17
C PHE A 99 7.79 -2.36 -8.58
N ARG A 100 8.80 -2.11 -9.42
CA ARG A 100 10.07 -1.46 -9.05
C ARG A 100 10.02 0.07 -9.06
N GLY A 101 8.83 0.62 -9.27
CA GLY A 101 8.57 2.04 -9.24
C GLY A 101 8.59 2.62 -7.83
N SER A 102 7.87 3.72 -7.66
CA SER A 102 7.80 4.45 -6.40
C SER A 102 6.38 4.70 -5.96
N TRP A 103 6.18 4.66 -4.65
CA TRP A 103 4.92 4.90 -3.96
C TRP A 103 4.98 6.24 -3.26
N ARG A 104 3.96 7.07 -3.44
CA ARG A 104 3.85 8.32 -2.70
C ARG A 104 2.42 8.56 -2.24
N PRO A 105 2.23 9.21 -1.08
CA PRO A 105 0.92 9.67 -0.68
C PRO A 105 0.43 10.76 -1.65
N LEU A 106 -0.85 10.69 -1.99
CA LEU A 106 -1.59 11.77 -2.63
C LEU A 106 -2.09 12.66 -1.48
N CYS A 107 -1.55 13.88 -1.39
CA CYS A 107 -1.88 14.83 -0.33
C CYS A 107 -3.30 15.38 -0.49
#